data_AF-A0A535K8Z7-F1
#
_entry.id   AF-A0A535K8Z7-F1
#
_cell.length_a   1.000
_cell.length_b   1.000
_cell.length_c   1.000
_cell.angle_alpha   90.00
_cell.angle_beta   90.00
_cell.angle_gamma   90.00
#
_symmetry.space_group_name_H-M   'P 1'
#
loop_
_entity.id
_entity.type
_entity.pdbx_description
1 polymer ?
#
loop_
_entity_poly.entity_id
_entity_poly.type
_entity_poly.pdbx_seq_one_letter_code
_entity_poly.pdbx_strand_id
1 'polypeptide(L)' 'MFERVPLERVRSNGAFFSPELLITLRRAGIRVSQVSVRHFPRTAHQPKGASPRVILRAIRDLVRLRARLWLHPTD' A
#
# COMPACT_ATOMS: atom_id res chain seq x y z
N MET A 1 -12.18 16.52 -8.10
CA MET A 1 -10.84 16.59 -8.72
C MET A 1 -9.89 15.79 -7.84
N PHE A 2 -9.14 14.84 -8.41
CA PHE A 2 -8.14 14.10 -7.62
C PHE A 2 -6.87 14.95 -7.51
N GLU A 3 -6.38 15.14 -6.29
CA GLU A 3 -5.14 15.86 -6.03
C GLU A 3 -3.94 14.94 -6.26
N ARG A 4 -2.83 15.48 -6.78
CA ARG A 4 -1.60 14.69 -6.92
C ARG A 4 -1.06 14.38 -5.53
N VAL A 5 -0.85 13.09 -5.27
CA VAL A 5 -0.29 12.60 -4.02
C VAL A 5 1.22 12.43 -4.13
N PRO A 6 1.98 12.60 -3.03
CA PRO A 6 3.44 12.49 -3.03
C PRO A 6 3.90 11.02 -3.17
N LEU A 7 3.86 10.50 -4.40
CA LEU A 7 4.31 9.14 -4.74
C LEU A 7 5.82 8.95 -4.53
N GLU A 8 6.59 10.03 -4.52
CA GLU A 8 8.04 10.02 -4.30
C GLU A 8 8.44 9.46 -2.93
N ARG A 9 7.53 9.39 -1.97
CA ARG A 9 7.80 8.80 -0.65
C ARG A 9 7.53 7.30 -0.59
N VAL A 10 6.70 6.78 -1.51
CA VAL A 10 6.32 5.37 -1.60
C VAL A 10 7.41 4.60 -2.35
N ARG A 11 7.86 3.48 -1.79
CA ARG A 11 8.97 2.66 -2.35
C ARG A 11 8.53 1.25 -2.77
N SER A 12 7.40 0.76 -2.30
CA SER A 12 6.94 -0.61 -2.59
C SER A 12 6.32 -0.71 -3.98
N ASN A 13 6.94 -1.48 -4.87
CA ASN A 13 6.40 -1.80 -6.20
C ASN A 13 5.70 -3.17 -6.22
N GLY A 14 4.89 -3.49 -5.21
CA GLY A 14 4.34 -4.84 -5.02
C GLY A 14 3.03 -4.88 -4.24
N ALA A 15 2.69 -6.04 -3.68
CA ALA A 15 1.46 -6.23 -2.90
C ALA A 15 1.34 -5.30 -1.67
N PHE A 16 2.46 -4.73 -1.23
CA PHE A 16 2.52 -3.77 -0.13
C PHE A 16 2.39 -2.30 -0.55
N PHE A 17 2.23 -2.01 -1.86
CA PHE A 17 2.08 -0.63 -2.36
C PHE A 17 0.87 0.09 -1.73
N SER A 18 -0.33 -0.50 -1.78
CA SER A 18 -1.54 0.16 -1.28
C SER A 18 -1.49 0.46 0.22
N PRO A 19 -1.03 -0.47 1.08
CA PRO A 19 -0.77 -0.17 2.49
C PRO A 19 0.26 0.94 2.71
N GLU A 20 1.41 0.91 2.03
CA GLU A 20 2.43 1.95 2.18
C GLU A 20 1.89 3.33 1.76
N LEU A 21 1.23 3.40 0.60
CA LEU A 21 0.58 4.61 0.13
C LEU A 21 -0.39 5.15 1.17
N LEU A 22 -1.27 4.32 1.74
CA LEU A 22 -2.22 4.75 2.76
C LEU A 22 -1.51 5.33 4.00
N ILE A 23 -0.42 4.70 4.45
CA ILE A 23 0.38 5.18 5.58
C ILE A 23 1.02 6.53 5.25
N THR A 24 1.64 6.66 4.07
CA THR A 24 2.25 7.91 3.60
C THR A 24 1.22 9.04 3.50
N LEU A 25 0.04 8.79 2.93
CA LEU A 25 -1.04 9.78 2.83
C LEU A 25 -1.50 10.26 4.21
N ARG A 26 -1.66 9.33 5.16
CA ARG A 26 -2.03 9.66 6.53
C ARG A 26 -0.96 10.50 7.24
N ARG A 27 0.32 10.16 7.06
CA ARG A 27 1.45 10.95 7.62
C ARG A 27 1.56 12.34 6.99
N ALA A 28 1.22 12.47 5.70
CA ALA A 28 1.18 13.74 5.00
C ALA A 28 -0.03 14.62 5.34
N GLY A 29 -0.94 14.16 6.23
CA GLY A 29 -2.14 14.90 6.60
C GLY A 29 -3.22 14.95 5.52
N ILE A 30 -3.13 14.08 4.50
CA ILE A 30 -4.08 14.05 3.39
C ILE A 30 -5.39 13.38 3.84
N ARG A 31 -6.52 14.03 3.57
CA ARG A 31 -7.85 13.49 3.88
C ARG A 31 -8.19 12.35 2.92
N VAL A 32 -8.39 11.15 3.46
CA VAL A 32 -8.81 9.96 2.72
C VAL A 32 -10.17 9.52 3.23
N SER A 33 -11.13 9.32 2.33
CA SER A 33 -12.46 8.78 2.63
C SER A 33 -12.63 7.43 1.96
N GLN A 34 -13.28 6.49 2.66
CA GLN A 34 -13.64 5.19 2.10
C GLN A 34 -15.01 5.31 1.43
N VAL A 35 -15.09 4.90 0.16
CA VAL A 35 -16.33 4.91 -0.61
C VAL A 35 -16.75 3.46 -0.86
N SER A 36 -18.04 3.18 -0.75
CA SER A 36 -18.57 1.85 -1.05
C SER A 36 -18.45 1.54 -2.53
N VAL A 37 -17.94 0.34 -2.84
CA VAL A 37 -17.81 -0.15 -4.21
C VAL A 37 -18.34 -1.58 -4.27
N ARG A 38 -19.20 -1.85 -5.26
CA ARG A 38 -19.69 -3.20 -5.53
C ARG A 38 -18.58 -4.02 -6.18
N HIS A 39 -18.13 -5.07 -5.48
CA HIS A 39 -17.17 -6.03 -6.00
C HIS A 39 -17.93 -7.16 -6.70
N PHE A 40 -17.58 -7.44 -7.95
CA PHE A 40 -18.17 -8.54 -8.71
C PHE A 40 -17.27 -9.78 -8.64
N PRO A 41 -17.84 -10.99 -8.55
CA PRO A 41 -17.05 -12.22 -8.54
C PRO A 41 -16.27 -12.34 -9.84
N ARG A 42 -15.01 -12.80 -9.74
CA ARG A 42 -14.23 -13.15 -10.92
C ARG A 42 -14.81 -14.42 -11.54
N THR A 43 -15.23 -14.34 -12.79
CA THR A 43 -15.76 -15.47 -13.57
C THR A 43 -14.68 -16.30 -14.25
N ALA A 44 -13.45 -15.77 -14.39
CA ALA A 44 -12.35 -16.45 -15.04
C ALA A 44 -11.00 -16.12 -14.37
N HIS A 45 -10.05 -17.06 -14.49
CA HIS A 45 -8.66 -17.02 -13.98
C HIS A 45 -8.49 -17.19 -12.46
N GLN A 46 -7.41 -17.87 -12.08
CA GLN A 46 -7.06 -18.10 -10.69
C GLN A 46 -6.49 -16.83 -10.01
N PRO A 47 -6.82 -16.59 -8.73
CA PRO A 47 -6.27 -15.47 -7.97
C PRO A 47 -4.77 -15.63 -7.72
N LYS A 48 -3.95 -14.90 -8.50
CA LYS A 48 -2.48 -14.87 -8.34
C LYS A 48 -1.98 -14.08 -7.12
N GLY A 49 -2.87 -13.35 -6.44
CA GLY A 49 -2.52 -12.45 -5.34
C GLY A 49 -2.17 -13.14 -4.02
N ALA A 50 -2.56 -14.40 -3.83
CA ALA A 50 -2.43 -15.12 -2.55
C ALA A 50 -1.27 -16.12 -2.50
N SER A 51 -0.32 -16.06 -3.45
CA SER A 51 0.83 -16.98 -3.40
C SER A 51 1.69 -16.70 -2.15
N PRO A 52 2.23 -17.75 -1.48
CA PRO A 52 3.09 -17.58 -0.30
C PRO A 52 4.26 -16.61 -0.53
N ARG A 53 4.83 -16.63 -1.75
CA ARG A 53 5.90 -15.71 -2.15
C ARG A 53 5.47 -14.23 -2.10
N VAL A 54 4.24 -13.93 -2.49
CA VAL A 54 3.69 -12.56 -2.42
C VAL A 54 3.45 -12.14 -0.97
N ILE A 55 2.96 -13.06 -0.13
CA ILE A 55 2.73 -12.81 1.30
C ILE A 55 4.07 -12.49 1.99
N LEU A 56 5.08 -13.34 1.83
CA LEU A 56 6.41 -13.09 2.42
C LEU A 56 7.02 -11.78 1.92
N ARG A 57 6.86 -11.46 0.63
CA ARG A 57 7.31 -10.18 0.08
C ARG A 57 6.61 -9.00 0.76
N ALA A 58 5.30 -9.06 0.95
CA ALA A 58 4.54 -8.00 1.61
C ALA A 58 4.95 -7.82 3.08
N ILE A 59 5.17 -8.92 3.82
CA ILE A 59 5.67 -8.87 5.20
C ILE A 59 7.06 -8.21 5.24
N ARG A 60 7.96 -8.59 4.32
CA ARG A 60 9.29 -7.98 4.23
C ARG A 60 9.21 -6.48 3.94
N ASP A 61 8.34 -6.07 3.02
CA ASP A 61 8.14 -4.66 2.68
C ASP A 61 7.54 -3.87 3.87
N LEU A 62 6.66 -4.48 4.67
CA LEU A 62 6.16 -3.93 5.93
C LEU A 62 7.29 -3.70 6.96
N VAL A 63 8.15 -4.70 7.20
CA VAL A 63 9.27 -4.58 8.13
C VAL A 63 10.25 -3.50 7.68
N ARG A 64 10.53 -3.41 6.36
CA ARG A 64 11.37 -2.36 5.79
C ARG A 64 10.77 -0.96 5.98
N LEU A 65 9.47 -0.80 5.73
CA LEU A 65 8.78 0.46 5.98
C LEU A 65 8.88 0.82 7.47
N ARG A 66 8.62 -0.12 8.37
CA ARG A 66 8.70 0.10 9.81
C ARG A 66 10.09 0.55 10.26
N ALA A 67 11.14 -0.11 9.77
CA ALA A 67 12.52 0.26 10.05
C ALA A 67 12.86 1.66 9.51
N ARG A 68 12.45 1.99 8.28
CA ARG A 68 12.65 3.32 7.69
C ARG A 68 11.97 4.41 8.52
N LEU A 69 10.72 4.20 8.93
CA LEU A 69 9.98 5.15 9.76
C LEU A 69 10.57 5.32 11.16
N TRP A 70 11.31 4.33 11.67
CA TRP A 70 12.05 4.43 12.93
C TRP A 70 13.35 5.22 12.78
N LEU A 71 14.10 4.96 11.71
CA LEU A 71 15.35 5.66 11.42
C LEU A 71 15.12 7.12 10.97
N HIS A 72 14.04 7.34 10.22
CA HIS A 72 13.64 8.65 9.70
C HIS A 72 12.15 8.91 10.01
N PRO A 73 11.86 9.46 11.21
CA PRO A 73 10.49 9.74 11.64
C PRO A 73 9.81 10.85 10.83
N THR A 74 10.55 11.66 10.08
CA THR A 74 10.05 12.81 9.33
C THR A 74 9.69 12.50 7.87
N ASP A 75 10.01 11.29 7.39
CA ASP A 75 9.60 10.77 6.07
C ASP A 75 8.09 10.43 6.05
#